data_AF-A0A7C4L8L5-F1
#
_entry.id   AF-A0A7C4L8L5-F1
#
_cell.length_a   1.000
_cell.length_b   1.000
_cell.length_c   1.000
_cell.angle_alpha   90.00
_cell.angle_beta   90.00
_cell.angle_gamma   90.00
#
_symmetry.space_group_name_H-M   'P 1'
#
loop_
_entity.id
_entity.type
_entity.pdbx_description
1 polymer ?
#
loop_
_entity_poly.entity_id
_entity_poly.type
_entity_poly.pdbx_seq_one_letter_code
_entity_poly.pdbx_strand_id
1 'polypeptide(L)'
;MGKNTVLPQSNNGQITFDLTISQGDIKQEYAKLLVEYQQKAEIKGFRKGKAPLRLVEQSLEKSQIYARVLDQLFPKAYSAKIIQEKLSPLIDPQVKPKAFEESKDWVFEVTTVVKPEVILGDYKQYVKKALEDHTKSHEKDAKLEKNDHTTSIVFNTLLKEVKVELSPLLVEQETKSRLSHLVKQLQELKISVADFAKSQKKTQEELVAEYRKSAETELKLELILDKLVEVENPTVSSEDIAKLKPPKGQKTYAKYIIQKQKVLDFLRSL
;
A
#
# COMPACT_ATOMS: atom_id res chain seq x y z
N MET A 1 -11.29 29.83 11.77
CA MET A 1 -9.81 29.68 11.74
C MET A 1 -9.49 28.24 12.08
N GLY A 2 -9.43 27.35 11.08
CA GLY A 2 -9.09 25.95 11.29
C GLY A 2 -7.60 25.80 11.46
N LYS A 3 -7.15 25.27 12.60
CA LYS A 3 -5.75 24.91 12.81
C LYS A 3 -5.37 23.87 11.76
N ASN A 4 -4.33 24.15 10.98
CA ASN A 4 -3.66 23.17 10.13
C ASN A 4 -2.96 22.17 11.05
N THR A 5 -3.72 21.21 11.58
CA THR A 5 -3.16 20.16 12.44
C THR A 5 -2.69 19.04 11.52
N VAL A 6 -1.43 19.12 11.10
CA VAL A 6 -0.75 17.99 10.46
C VAL A 6 -0.88 16.79 11.40
N LEU A 7 -1.47 15.72 10.90
CA LEU A 7 -1.65 14.50 11.69
C LEU A 7 -0.27 13.98 12.14
N PRO A 8 -0.11 13.55 13.40
CA PRO A 8 1.15 13.01 13.87
C PRO A 8 1.48 11.75 13.06
N GLN A 9 2.62 11.79 12.37
CA GLN A 9 3.18 10.67 11.62
C GLN A 9 4.34 10.08 12.42
N SER A 10 4.35 8.76 12.61
CA SER A 10 5.53 8.07 13.11
C SER A 10 6.57 7.89 12.01
N ASN A 11 7.84 7.75 12.38
CA ASN A 11 8.96 7.56 11.43
C ASN A 11 8.71 6.42 10.43
N ASN A 12 7.99 5.38 10.87
CA ASN A 12 7.60 4.23 10.08
C ASN A 12 6.43 4.47 9.10
N GLY A 13 6.00 5.73 8.93
CA GLY A 13 4.96 6.16 8.01
C GLY A 13 3.53 5.93 8.49
N GLN A 14 3.31 5.32 9.65
CA GLN A 14 1.96 5.08 10.16
C GLN A 14 1.31 6.40 10.62
N ILE A 15 0.04 6.57 10.28
CA ILE A 15 -0.78 7.70 10.69
C ILE A 15 -2.10 7.14 11.21
N THR A 16 -2.52 7.60 12.39
CA THR A 16 -3.82 7.28 12.97
C THR A 16 -4.58 8.57 13.25
N PHE A 17 -5.85 8.62 12.85
CA PHE A 17 -6.70 9.78 13.06
C PHE A 17 -8.17 9.40 13.19
N ASP A 18 -8.95 10.27 13.82
CA ASP A 18 -10.40 10.12 13.89
C ASP A 18 -11.06 10.72 12.65
N LEU A 19 -11.92 9.92 12.01
CA LEU A 19 -12.78 10.32 10.91
C LEU A 19 -14.22 10.38 11.42
N THR A 20 -14.84 11.54 11.33
CA THR A 20 -16.23 11.77 11.75
C THR A 20 -17.14 11.90 10.55
N ILE A 21 -18.27 11.19 10.57
CA ILE A 21 -19.38 11.36 9.64
C ILE A 21 -20.53 11.94 10.44
N SER A 22 -21.00 13.14 10.05
CA SER A 22 -22.00 13.85 10.83
C SER A 22 -23.36 13.15 10.78
N GLN A 23 -24.13 13.25 11.86
CA GLN A 23 -25.49 12.72 11.91
C GLN A 23 -26.40 13.37 10.86
N GLY A 24 -26.13 14.62 10.49
CA GLY A 24 -26.83 15.30 9.40
C GLY A 24 -26.66 14.56 8.08
N ASP A 25 -25.41 14.23 7.71
CA ASP A 25 -25.09 13.49 6.49
C ASP A 25 -25.67 12.07 6.51
N ILE A 26 -25.57 11.40 7.67
CA ILE A 26 -26.13 10.06 7.88
C ILE A 26 -27.64 10.05 7.63
N LYS A 27 -28.38 10.99 8.23
CA LYS A 27 -29.84 11.12 8.03
C LYS A 27 -30.20 11.39 6.59
N GLN A 28 -29.46 12.28 5.92
CA GLN A 28 -29.71 12.61 4.53
C GLN A 28 -29.51 11.41 3.60
N GLU A 29 -28.41 10.67 3.76
CA GLU A 29 -28.12 9.49 2.93
C GLU A 29 -29.09 8.33 3.26
N TYR A 30 -29.41 8.12 4.54
CA TYR A 30 -30.41 7.13 4.96
C TYR A 30 -31.77 7.38 4.30
N ALA A 31 -32.25 8.63 4.33
CA ALA A 31 -33.51 9.00 3.70
C ALA A 31 -33.52 8.75 2.18
N LYS A 32 -32.41 9.02 1.48
CA LYS A 32 -32.26 8.73 0.05
C LYS A 32 -32.33 7.22 -0.22
N LEU A 33 -31.55 6.44 0.53
CA LEU A 33 -31.51 4.98 0.38
C LEU A 33 -32.86 4.33 0.70
N LEU A 34 -33.61 4.87 1.66
CA LEU A 34 -34.96 4.38 1.98
C LEU A 34 -35.93 4.58 0.81
N VAL A 35 -35.83 5.71 0.09
CA VAL A 35 -36.61 5.95 -1.14
C VAL A 35 -36.20 5.00 -2.26
N GLU A 36 -34.91 4.75 -2.44
CA GLU A 36 -34.42 3.78 -3.44
C GLU A 36 -34.91 2.36 -3.13
N TYR A 37 -34.90 1.98 -1.84
CA TYR A 37 -35.39 0.69 -1.39
C TYR A 37 -36.90 0.55 -1.61
N GLN A 38 -37.69 1.59 -1.29
CA GLN A 38 -39.14 1.64 -1.53
C GLN A 38 -39.51 1.30 -2.99
N GLN A 39 -38.73 1.76 -3.98
CA GLN A 39 -39.00 1.48 -5.39
C GLN A 39 -38.91 -0.01 -5.74
N LYS A 40 -38.09 -0.77 -5.00
CA LYS A 40 -37.83 -2.18 -5.26
C LYS A 40 -38.59 -3.11 -4.30
N ALA A 41 -38.94 -2.62 -3.12
CA ALA A 41 -39.55 -3.40 -2.06
C ALA A 41 -40.97 -3.89 -2.41
N GLU A 42 -41.24 -5.14 -2.05
CA GLU A 42 -42.57 -5.73 -2.11
C GLU A 42 -43.21 -5.65 -0.72
N ILE A 43 -44.12 -4.67 -0.55
CA ILE A 43 -44.84 -4.49 0.71
C ILE A 43 -46.26 -5.00 0.55
N LYS A 44 -46.68 -5.92 1.44
CA LYS A 44 -48.02 -6.51 1.42
C LYS A 44 -49.10 -5.41 1.40
N GLY A 45 -50.01 -5.48 0.43
CA GLY A 45 -51.10 -4.52 0.27
C GLY A 45 -50.76 -3.27 -0.53
N PHE A 46 -49.51 -3.09 -0.97
CA PHE A 46 -49.09 -1.94 -1.77
C PHE A 46 -48.47 -2.37 -3.09
N ARG A 47 -48.77 -1.63 -4.16
CA ARG A 47 -48.06 -1.78 -5.43
C ARG A 47 -46.60 -1.36 -5.23
N LYS A 48 -45.65 -2.05 -5.89
CA LYS A 48 -44.22 -1.71 -5.90
C LYS A 48 -44.01 -0.19 -6.05
N GLY A 49 -43.18 0.38 -5.18
CA GLY A 49 -42.87 1.82 -5.16
C GLY A 49 -43.95 2.74 -4.60
N LYS A 50 -45.11 2.23 -4.13
CA LYS A 50 -46.22 3.05 -3.62
C LYS A 50 -46.49 2.89 -2.12
N ALA A 51 -45.80 1.99 -1.44
CA ALA A 51 -45.90 1.84 0.00
C ALA A 51 -45.35 3.08 0.73
N PRO A 52 -46.03 3.64 1.74
CA PRO A 52 -45.49 4.74 2.55
C PRO A 52 -44.12 4.42 3.15
N LEU A 53 -43.18 5.38 3.16
CA LEU A 53 -41.80 5.19 3.63
C LEU A 53 -41.73 4.64 5.07
N ARG A 54 -42.65 5.04 5.95
CA ARG A 54 -42.74 4.53 7.32
C ARG A 54 -43.00 3.02 7.38
N LEU A 55 -43.87 2.50 6.50
CA LEU A 55 -44.16 1.07 6.45
C LEU A 55 -43.01 0.29 5.81
N VAL A 56 -42.36 0.89 4.82
CA VAL A 56 -41.12 0.35 4.23
C VAL A 56 -40.07 0.22 5.33
N GLU A 57 -39.83 1.28 6.11
CA GLU A 57 -38.86 1.30 7.21
C GLU A 57 -39.18 0.29 8.33
N GLN A 58 -40.45 0.02 8.60
CA GLN A 58 -40.84 -1.01 9.57
C GLN A 58 -40.65 -2.44 9.05
N SER A 59 -40.65 -2.63 7.73
CA SER A 59 -40.49 -3.94 7.09
C SER A 59 -39.03 -4.35 6.87
N LEU A 60 -38.09 -3.41 7.00
CA LEU A 60 -36.68 -3.63 6.71
C LEU A 60 -35.83 -3.79 7.98
N GLU A 61 -34.75 -4.53 7.83
CA GLU A 61 -33.68 -4.55 8.83
C GLU A 61 -32.85 -3.26 8.70
N LYS A 62 -32.97 -2.35 9.68
CA LYS A 62 -32.29 -1.05 9.65
C LYS A 62 -30.77 -1.16 9.45
N SER A 63 -30.17 -2.20 10.02
CA SER A 63 -28.74 -2.51 9.88
C SER A 63 -28.31 -2.61 8.42
N GLN A 64 -29.16 -3.14 7.52
CA GLN A 64 -28.86 -3.26 6.11
C GLN A 64 -28.79 -1.90 5.42
N ILE A 65 -29.68 -0.96 5.77
CA ILE A 65 -29.62 0.40 5.23
C ILE A 65 -28.41 1.15 5.81
N TYR A 66 -28.16 1.06 7.12
CA TYR A 66 -27.00 1.74 7.70
C TYR A 66 -25.66 1.21 7.17
N ALA A 67 -25.55 -0.08 6.86
CA ALA A 67 -24.37 -0.62 6.16
C ALA A 67 -24.18 0.06 4.80
N ARG A 68 -25.26 0.27 4.05
CA ARG A 68 -25.23 0.97 2.76
C ARG A 68 -24.93 2.47 2.89
N VAL A 69 -25.45 3.12 3.94
CA VAL A 69 -25.08 4.50 4.28
C VAL A 69 -23.58 4.58 4.52
N LEU A 70 -23.02 3.66 5.30
CA LEU A 70 -21.59 3.59 5.58
C LEU A 70 -20.77 3.40 4.29
N ASP A 71 -21.16 2.45 3.44
CA ASP A 71 -20.52 2.18 2.13
C ASP A 71 -20.47 3.43 1.23
N GLN A 72 -21.46 4.32 1.34
CA GLN A 72 -21.53 5.53 0.53
C GLN A 72 -20.82 6.73 1.15
N LEU A 73 -20.92 6.91 2.47
CA LEU A 73 -20.39 8.09 3.15
C LEU A 73 -18.92 7.93 3.53
N PHE A 74 -18.50 6.75 3.96
CA PHE A 74 -17.12 6.54 4.44
C PHE A 74 -16.07 6.82 3.37
N PRO A 75 -16.16 6.30 2.12
CA PRO A 75 -15.14 6.56 1.10
C PRO A 75 -15.04 8.05 0.75
N LYS A 76 -16.16 8.78 0.75
CA LYS A 76 -16.19 10.23 0.50
C LYS A 76 -15.49 10.99 1.64
N ALA A 77 -15.84 10.68 2.89
CA ALA A 77 -15.24 11.31 4.06
C ALA A 77 -13.74 11.03 4.15
N TYR A 78 -13.33 9.78 3.93
CA TYR A 78 -11.93 9.38 3.92
C TYR A 78 -11.16 10.10 2.81
N SER A 79 -11.66 10.08 1.57
CA SER A 79 -11.02 10.75 0.43
C SER A 79 -10.87 12.26 0.66
N ALA A 80 -11.92 12.93 1.16
CA ALA A 80 -11.85 14.34 1.52
C ALA A 80 -10.77 14.62 2.57
N LYS A 81 -10.65 13.77 3.59
CA LYS A 81 -9.63 13.90 4.63
C LYS A 81 -8.22 13.67 4.08
N ILE A 82 -8.01 12.66 3.23
CA ILE A 82 -6.72 12.38 2.58
C ILE A 82 -6.28 13.56 1.70
N ILE A 83 -7.20 14.14 0.91
CA ILE A 83 -6.92 15.31 0.06
C ILE A 83 -6.61 16.55 0.91
N GLN A 84 -7.40 16.79 1.96
CA GLN A 84 -7.20 17.92 2.86
C GLN A 84 -5.81 17.89 3.52
N GLU A 85 -5.40 16.72 3.99
CA GLU A 85 -4.10 16.50 4.65
C GLU A 85 -2.96 16.24 3.65
N LYS A 86 -3.26 16.23 2.34
CA LYS A 86 -2.31 15.94 1.23
C LYS A 86 -1.55 14.63 1.43
N LEU A 87 -2.22 13.62 1.97
CA LEU A 87 -1.63 12.31 2.22
C LEU A 87 -1.65 11.48 0.94
N SER A 88 -0.68 10.59 0.81
CA SER A 88 -0.64 9.54 -0.21
C SER A 88 -0.52 8.18 0.46
N PRO A 89 -1.64 7.61 0.95
CA PRO A 89 -1.68 6.28 1.53
C PRO A 89 -1.08 5.22 0.61
N LEU A 90 -0.26 4.34 1.16
CA LEU A 90 0.32 3.18 0.49
C LEU A 90 -0.54 1.92 0.64
N ILE A 91 -1.49 1.95 1.59
CA ILE A 91 -2.40 0.84 1.88
C ILE A 91 -3.83 1.35 2.02
N ASP A 92 -4.79 0.43 1.85
CA ASP A 92 -6.15 0.66 2.30
C ASP A 92 -6.17 0.87 3.82
N PRO A 93 -6.98 1.82 4.32
CA PRO A 93 -7.01 2.11 5.75
C PRO A 93 -7.57 0.94 6.56
N GLN A 94 -7.00 0.70 7.74
CA GLN A 94 -7.67 -0.05 8.79
C GLN A 94 -8.63 0.87 9.53
N VAL A 95 -9.86 0.39 9.74
CA VAL A 95 -10.95 1.19 10.31
C VAL A 95 -11.49 0.49 11.54
N LYS A 96 -11.54 1.20 12.66
CA LYS A 96 -12.16 0.73 13.90
C LYS A 96 -13.25 1.70 14.34
N PRO A 97 -14.48 1.23 14.62
CA PRO A 97 -15.52 2.11 15.13
C PRO A 97 -15.18 2.57 16.56
N LYS A 98 -15.25 3.88 16.81
CA LYS A 98 -15.19 4.50 18.15
C LYS A 98 -16.59 4.87 18.64
N ALA A 99 -17.43 5.38 17.75
CA ALA A 99 -18.83 5.64 18.01
C ALA A 99 -19.64 5.30 16.74
N PHE A 100 -20.63 4.43 16.87
CA PHE A 100 -21.44 3.97 15.74
C PHE A 100 -22.87 3.72 16.21
N GLU A 101 -23.58 4.81 16.48
CA GLU A 101 -24.96 4.83 16.98
C GLU A 101 -25.86 5.59 16.00
N GLU A 102 -27.11 5.16 15.83
CA GLU A 102 -28.05 5.72 14.83
C GLU A 102 -28.31 7.23 14.97
N SER A 103 -28.37 7.71 16.20
CA SER A 103 -28.79 9.10 16.49
C SER A 103 -27.64 10.07 16.67
N LYS A 104 -26.39 9.62 16.52
CA LYS A 104 -25.17 10.40 16.76
C LYS A 104 -24.28 10.42 15.53
N ASP A 105 -23.26 11.25 15.59
CA ASP A 105 -22.16 11.20 14.62
C ASP A 105 -21.49 9.82 14.69
N TRP A 106 -21.06 9.33 13.53
CA TRP A 106 -20.20 8.16 13.49
C TRP A 106 -18.74 8.60 13.57
N VAL A 107 -17.99 7.97 14.45
CA VAL A 107 -16.56 8.24 14.64
C VAL A 107 -15.81 6.95 14.43
N PHE A 108 -14.85 6.99 13.52
CA PHE A 108 -13.96 5.88 13.22
C PHE A 108 -12.52 6.27 13.50
N GLU A 109 -11.80 5.41 14.21
CA GLU A 109 -10.34 5.46 14.21
C GLU A 109 -9.84 4.84 12.90
N VAL A 110 -9.19 5.67 12.11
CA VAL A 110 -8.62 5.29 10.82
C VAL A 110 -7.11 5.22 10.98
N THR A 111 -6.53 4.09 10.61
CA THR A 111 -5.08 3.90 10.55
C THR A 111 -4.66 3.61 9.13
N THR A 112 -3.70 4.38 8.62
CA THR A 112 -3.11 4.18 7.30
C THR A 112 -1.59 4.29 7.39
N VAL A 113 -0.91 4.02 6.28
CA VAL A 113 0.54 4.15 6.17
C VAL A 113 0.86 4.99 4.95
N VAL A 114 1.65 6.04 5.12
CA VAL A 114 2.24 6.83 4.04
C VAL A 114 3.71 6.45 3.87
N LYS A 115 4.38 7.02 2.86
CA LYS A 115 5.81 6.80 2.65
C LYS A 115 6.60 7.11 3.93
N PRO A 116 7.32 6.13 4.52
CA PRO A 116 8.11 6.35 5.73
C PRO A 116 9.31 7.25 5.44
N GLU A 117 9.90 7.79 6.51
CA GLU A 117 11.14 8.53 6.39
C GLU A 117 12.32 7.57 6.11
N VAL A 118 13.16 7.94 5.16
CA VAL A 118 14.37 7.19 4.78
C VAL A 118 15.58 8.07 5.03
N ILE A 119 16.42 7.67 5.98
CA ILE A 119 17.62 8.42 6.37
C ILE A 119 18.84 7.74 5.75
N LEU A 120 19.28 8.28 4.62
CA LEU A 120 20.37 7.71 3.79
C LEU A 120 21.75 7.70 4.48
N GLY A 121 22.03 8.66 5.36
CA GLY A 121 23.39 8.84 5.91
C GLY A 121 24.42 9.07 4.81
N ASP A 122 25.67 8.66 5.05
CA ASP A 122 26.76 8.73 4.06
C ASP A 122 26.80 7.48 3.16
N TYR A 123 25.67 7.22 2.50
CA TYR A 123 25.49 6.02 1.70
C TYR A 123 26.56 5.87 0.60
N LYS A 124 27.09 6.98 0.06
CA LYS A 124 28.13 6.95 -0.98
C LYS A 124 29.43 6.37 -0.41
N GLN A 125 29.86 6.82 0.77
CA GLN A 125 31.04 6.26 1.43
C GLN A 125 30.84 4.81 1.84
N TYR A 126 29.67 4.46 2.37
CA TYR A 126 29.37 3.09 2.77
C TYR A 126 29.47 2.11 1.59
N VAL A 127 28.84 2.46 0.46
CA VAL A 127 28.87 1.64 -0.76
C VAL A 127 30.28 1.55 -1.33
N LYS A 128 30.99 2.69 -1.46
CA LYS A 128 32.36 2.72 -1.97
C LYS A 128 33.28 1.80 -1.15
N LYS A 129 33.23 1.89 0.18
CA LYS A 129 34.03 1.04 1.06
C LYS A 129 33.71 -0.45 0.86
N ALA A 130 32.43 -0.81 0.77
CA ALA A 130 32.03 -2.20 0.56
C ALA A 130 32.52 -2.76 -0.79
N LEU A 131 32.51 -1.94 -1.85
CA LEU A 131 33.02 -2.32 -3.17
C LEU A 131 34.56 -2.46 -3.19
N GLU A 132 35.28 -1.56 -2.53
CA GLU A 132 36.74 -1.65 -2.39
C GLU A 132 37.17 -2.90 -1.60
N ASP A 133 36.49 -3.17 -0.48
CA ASP A 133 36.78 -4.34 0.37
C ASP A 133 36.54 -5.66 -0.39
N HIS A 134 35.50 -5.71 -1.22
CA HIS A 134 35.23 -6.87 -2.08
C HIS A 134 36.27 -7.05 -3.18
N THR A 135 36.66 -5.97 -3.86
CA THR A 135 37.64 -6.01 -4.96
C THR A 135 39.01 -6.51 -4.48
N LYS A 136 39.42 -6.15 -3.25
CA LYS A 136 40.65 -6.63 -2.62
C LYS A 136 40.62 -8.13 -2.27
N SER A 137 39.44 -8.71 -2.11
CA SER A 137 39.25 -10.13 -1.73
C SER A 137 39.18 -11.08 -2.92
N HIS A 138 38.92 -10.59 -4.14
CA HIS A 138 38.68 -11.42 -5.33
C HIS A 138 39.34 -10.84 -6.59
N GLU A 139 40.67 -10.96 -6.69
CA GLU A 139 41.44 -10.49 -7.86
C GLU A 139 41.38 -11.40 -9.11
N LYS A 140 40.76 -12.58 -9.05
CA LYS A 140 40.67 -13.51 -10.19
C LYS A 140 39.28 -14.10 -10.29
N ASP A 141 38.45 -13.59 -11.21
CA ASP A 141 37.56 -14.36 -12.11
C ASP A 141 36.55 -13.46 -12.88
N ALA A 142 35.94 -14.07 -13.89
CA ALA A 142 35.50 -13.51 -15.17
C ALA A 142 34.33 -12.49 -15.17
N LYS A 143 34.30 -11.68 -16.23
CA LYS A 143 33.48 -10.46 -16.43
C LYS A 143 31.95 -10.64 -16.58
N LEU A 144 31.40 -11.85 -16.53
CA LEU A 144 29.97 -12.09 -16.82
C LEU A 144 29.10 -12.32 -15.58
N GLU A 145 29.66 -12.72 -14.43
CA GLU A 145 28.97 -12.81 -13.13
C GLU A 145 29.15 -11.56 -12.24
N LYS A 146 29.98 -10.60 -12.67
CA LYS A 146 30.34 -9.42 -11.89
C LYS A 146 29.14 -8.53 -11.55
N ASN A 147 28.22 -8.32 -12.48
CA ASN A 147 27.16 -7.33 -12.29
C ASN A 147 26.15 -7.74 -11.22
N ASP A 148 25.78 -9.02 -11.15
CA ASP A 148 24.82 -9.50 -10.15
C ASP A 148 25.43 -9.48 -8.75
N HIS A 149 26.68 -9.91 -8.61
CA HIS A 149 27.36 -9.94 -7.33
C HIS A 149 27.65 -8.52 -6.78
N THR A 150 28.11 -7.59 -7.62
CA THR A 150 28.27 -6.18 -7.25
C THR A 150 26.95 -5.56 -6.80
N THR A 151 25.85 -5.91 -7.46
CA THR A 151 24.51 -5.43 -7.07
C THR A 151 24.10 -5.94 -5.70
N SER A 152 24.33 -7.23 -5.41
CA SER A 152 24.05 -7.79 -4.09
C SER A 152 24.85 -7.09 -3.00
N ILE A 153 26.12 -6.74 -3.25
CA ILE A 153 26.94 -5.99 -2.29
C ILE A 153 26.35 -4.61 -2.03
N VAL A 154 25.99 -3.88 -3.09
CA VAL A 154 25.35 -2.56 -2.97
C VAL A 154 24.06 -2.67 -2.15
N PHE A 155 23.18 -3.62 -2.48
CA PHE A 155 21.90 -3.80 -1.78
C PHE A 155 22.08 -4.17 -0.32
N ASN A 156 22.94 -5.13 -0.01
CA ASN A 156 23.22 -5.53 1.36
C ASN A 156 23.82 -4.38 2.18
N THR A 157 24.68 -3.57 1.57
CA THR A 157 25.27 -2.40 2.22
C THR A 157 24.21 -1.34 2.50
N LEU A 158 23.37 -1.03 1.52
CA LEU A 158 22.27 -0.08 1.70
C LEU A 158 21.30 -0.54 2.79
N LEU A 159 20.88 -1.81 2.77
CA LEU A 159 19.97 -2.37 3.78
C LEU A 159 20.55 -2.34 5.20
N LYS A 160 21.88 -2.38 5.33
CA LYS A 160 22.56 -2.36 6.62
C LYS A 160 22.78 -0.95 7.16
N GLU A 161 23.21 -0.02 6.32
CA GLU A 161 23.69 1.29 6.75
C GLU A 161 22.62 2.39 6.66
N VAL A 162 21.61 2.21 5.79
CA VAL A 162 20.48 3.15 5.65
C VAL A 162 19.40 2.82 6.68
N LYS A 163 18.94 3.84 7.41
CA LYS A 163 17.86 3.68 8.39
C LYS A 163 16.51 3.85 7.72
N VAL A 164 15.70 2.79 7.77
CA VAL A 164 14.31 2.76 7.35
C VAL A 164 13.49 2.02 8.38
N GLU A 165 12.48 2.70 8.93
CA GLU A 165 11.47 2.07 9.78
C GLU A 165 10.24 1.74 8.93
N LEU A 166 9.74 0.51 9.03
CA LEU A 166 8.53 0.08 8.32
C LEU A 166 7.40 -0.16 9.32
N SER A 167 6.21 0.34 8.98
CA SER A 167 5.01 -0.04 9.73
C SER A 167 4.72 -1.53 9.52
N PRO A 168 4.41 -2.30 10.58
CA PRO A 168 3.96 -3.69 10.45
C PRO A 168 2.78 -3.85 9.49
N LEU A 169 1.91 -2.85 9.41
CA LEU A 169 0.74 -2.85 8.53
C LEU A 169 1.13 -2.85 7.04
N LEU A 170 2.17 -2.10 6.68
CA LEU A 170 2.67 -2.05 5.31
C LEU A 170 3.29 -3.40 4.92
N VAL A 171 4.10 -3.97 5.81
CA VAL A 171 4.73 -5.28 5.60
C VAL A 171 3.66 -6.36 5.45
N GLU A 172 2.61 -6.32 6.27
CA GLU A 172 1.49 -7.27 6.22
C GLU A 172 0.71 -7.18 4.92
N GLN A 173 0.41 -5.97 4.46
CA GLN A 173 -0.30 -5.77 3.20
C GLN A 173 0.51 -6.28 2.01
N GLU A 174 1.81 -5.99 1.97
CA GLU A 174 2.70 -6.48 0.92
C GLU A 174 2.82 -8.01 0.95
N THR A 175 2.98 -8.58 2.15
CA THR A 175 3.00 -10.05 2.34
C THR A 175 1.73 -10.69 1.82
N LYS A 176 0.56 -10.11 2.14
CA LYS A 176 -0.75 -10.59 1.66
C LYS A 176 -0.88 -10.50 0.15
N SER A 177 -0.43 -9.41 -0.46
CA SER A 177 -0.44 -9.22 -1.91
C SER A 177 0.38 -10.30 -2.62
N ARG A 178 1.61 -10.54 -2.16
CA ARG A 178 2.50 -11.58 -2.70
C ARG A 178 1.94 -12.99 -2.53
N LEU A 179 1.47 -13.31 -1.33
CA LEU A 179 0.83 -14.60 -1.06
C LEU A 179 -0.42 -14.79 -1.92
N SER A 180 -1.21 -13.74 -2.14
CA SER A 180 -2.37 -13.80 -3.04
C SER A 180 -1.94 -14.10 -4.48
N HIS A 181 -0.85 -13.50 -4.96
CA HIS A 181 -0.29 -13.81 -6.27
C HIS A 181 0.18 -15.26 -6.36
N LEU A 182 0.94 -15.73 -5.37
CA LEU A 182 1.37 -17.13 -5.28
C LEU A 182 0.16 -18.08 -5.28
N VAL A 183 -0.84 -17.82 -4.46
CA VAL A 183 -2.06 -18.66 -4.38
C VAL A 183 -2.73 -18.76 -5.74
N LYS A 184 -2.84 -17.66 -6.49
CA LYS A 184 -3.41 -17.67 -7.85
C LYS A 184 -2.59 -18.55 -8.80
N GLN A 185 -1.27 -18.41 -8.79
CA GLN A 185 -0.38 -19.25 -9.61
C GLN A 185 -0.50 -20.73 -9.25
N LEU A 186 -0.54 -21.06 -7.96
CA LEU A 186 -0.70 -22.43 -7.50
C LEU A 186 -2.08 -23.00 -7.86
N GLN A 187 -3.14 -22.19 -7.81
CA GLN A 187 -4.48 -22.59 -8.24
C GLN A 187 -4.54 -22.92 -9.74
N GLU A 188 -3.86 -22.15 -10.59
CA GLU A 188 -3.73 -22.46 -12.03
C GLU A 188 -3.02 -23.80 -12.27
N LEU A 189 -2.00 -24.08 -11.45
CA LEU A 189 -1.27 -25.34 -11.47
C LEU A 189 -1.97 -26.48 -10.70
N LYS A 190 -3.13 -26.20 -10.08
CA LYS A 190 -3.90 -27.12 -9.21
C LYS A 190 -3.08 -27.69 -8.04
N ILE A 191 -2.15 -26.91 -7.52
CA ILE A 191 -1.33 -27.24 -6.35
C ILE A 191 -1.92 -26.52 -5.13
N SER A 192 -2.03 -27.20 -3.99
CA SER A 192 -2.43 -26.55 -2.75
C SER A 192 -1.24 -25.81 -2.11
N VAL A 193 -1.51 -24.75 -1.34
CA VAL A 193 -0.45 -24.04 -0.58
C VAL A 193 0.28 -24.99 0.37
N ALA A 194 -0.44 -25.92 0.99
CA ALA A 194 0.13 -26.91 1.89
C ALA A 194 1.08 -27.87 1.16
N ASP A 195 0.71 -28.34 -0.03
CA ASP A 195 1.57 -29.23 -0.82
C ASP A 195 2.80 -28.49 -1.37
N PHE A 196 2.63 -27.23 -1.77
CA PHE A 196 3.75 -26.38 -2.16
C PHE A 196 4.72 -26.15 -1.00
N ALA A 197 4.24 -25.82 0.20
CA ALA A 197 5.08 -25.67 1.38
C ALA A 197 5.84 -26.97 1.70
N LYS A 198 5.14 -28.13 1.66
CA LYS A 198 5.76 -29.45 1.83
C LYS A 198 6.84 -29.76 0.80
N SER A 199 6.64 -29.37 -0.47
CA SER A 199 7.64 -29.56 -1.53
C SER A 199 8.95 -28.82 -1.23
N GLN A 200 8.87 -27.70 -0.51
CA GLN A 200 10.02 -26.93 -0.02
C GLN A 200 10.52 -27.40 1.35
N LYS A 201 9.97 -28.48 1.91
CA LYS A 201 10.25 -28.97 3.27
C LYS A 201 9.93 -27.94 4.36
N LYS A 202 8.86 -27.17 4.17
CA LYS A 202 8.40 -26.10 5.08
C LYS A 202 6.95 -26.33 5.52
N THR A 203 6.57 -25.73 6.65
CA THR A 203 5.16 -25.56 7.02
C THR A 203 4.54 -24.35 6.31
N GLN A 204 3.20 -24.24 6.34
CA GLN A 204 2.53 -23.06 5.81
C GLN A 204 2.92 -21.79 6.58
N GLU A 205 3.06 -21.90 7.90
CA GLU A 205 3.48 -20.81 8.77
C GLU A 205 4.91 -20.35 8.45
N GLU A 206 5.84 -21.28 8.22
CA GLU A 206 7.22 -20.99 7.81
C GLU A 206 7.26 -20.31 6.44
N LEU A 207 6.45 -20.77 5.49
CA LEU A 207 6.32 -20.14 4.18
C LEU A 207 5.83 -18.69 4.31
N VAL A 208 4.78 -18.44 5.12
CA VAL A 208 4.29 -17.07 5.35
C VAL A 208 5.36 -16.20 6.02
N ALA A 209 6.09 -16.73 7.01
CA ALA A 209 7.15 -16.00 7.70
C ALA A 209 8.30 -15.61 6.76
N GLU A 210 8.69 -16.51 5.85
CA GLU A 210 9.69 -16.24 4.82
C GLU A 210 9.22 -15.16 3.84
N TYR A 211 7.98 -15.25 3.36
CA TYR A 211 7.38 -14.24 2.49
C TYR A 211 7.31 -12.88 3.20
N ARG A 212 7.01 -12.85 4.51
CA ARG A 212 7.03 -11.63 5.31
C ARG A 212 8.43 -11.02 5.37
N LYS A 213 9.46 -11.83 5.65
CA LYS A 213 10.86 -11.38 5.71
C LYS A 213 11.36 -10.86 4.35
N SER A 214 11.01 -11.55 3.26
CA SER A 214 11.28 -11.10 1.89
C SER A 214 10.57 -9.78 1.60
N ALA A 215 9.27 -9.67 1.89
CA ALA A 215 8.49 -8.45 1.71
C ALA A 215 9.10 -7.27 2.47
N GLU A 216 9.51 -7.46 3.72
CA GLU A 216 10.17 -6.42 4.51
C GLU A 216 11.49 -5.95 3.88
N THR A 217 12.33 -6.90 3.44
CA THR A 217 13.64 -6.60 2.84
C THR A 217 13.48 -5.85 1.52
N GLU A 218 12.56 -6.30 0.67
CA GLU A 218 12.31 -5.69 -0.62
C GLU A 218 11.63 -4.32 -0.50
N LEU A 219 10.68 -4.15 0.42
CA LEU A 219 10.09 -2.84 0.71
C LEU A 219 11.15 -1.85 1.20
N LYS A 220 12.04 -2.28 2.11
CA LYS A 220 13.15 -1.43 2.57
C LYS A 220 14.01 -1.01 1.39
N LEU A 221 14.44 -1.96 0.56
CA LEU A 221 15.27 -1.66 -0.60
C LEU A 221 14.56 -0.73 -1.57
N GLU A 222 13.28 -0.97 -1.87
CA GLU A 222 12.49 -0.14 -2.77
C GLU A 222 12.39 1.30 -2.26
N LEU A 223 12.12 1.49 -0.97
CA LEU A 223 12.05 2.81 -0.35
C LEU A 223 13.40 3.54 -0.36
N ILE A 224 14.50 2.81 -0.15
CA ILE A 224 15.86 3.36 -0.25
C ILE A 224 16.13 3.82 -1.68
N LEU A 225 15.87 2.98 -2.67
CA LEU A 225 16.09 3.31 -4.08
C LEU A 225 15.22 4.49 -4.50
N ASP A 226 13.97 4.54 -4.06
CA ASP A 226 13.09 5.68 -4.32
C ASP A 226 13.65 6.97 -3.72
N LYS A 227 14.17 6.90 -2.49
CA LYS A 227 14.79 8.07 -1.86
C LYS A 227 16.05 8.52 -2.60
N LEU A 228 16.84 7.58 -3.09
CA LEU A 228 18.03 7.88 -3.90
C LEU A 228 17.66 8.48 -5.25
N VAL A 229 16.57 8.03 -5.88
CA VAL A 229 16.05 8.65 -7.11
C VAL A 229 15.62 10.09 -6.86
N GLU A 230 14.98 10.38 -5.73
CA GLU A 230 14.62 11.75 -5.34
C GLU A 230 15.86 12.65 -5.13
N VAL A 231 16.90 12.12 -4.47
CA VAL A 231 18.09 12.89 -4.09
C VAL A 231 19.04 13.09 -5.28
N GLU A 232 19.33 12.03 -6.03
CA GLU A 232 20.29 12.09 -7.16
C GLU A 232 19.62 12.60 -8.45
N ASN A 233 18.29 12.53 -8.54
CA ASN A 233 17.47 13.02 -9.66
C ASN A 233 18.11 12.73 -11.05
N PRO A 234 18.36 11.46 -11.39
CA PRO A 234 19.12 11.13 -12.59
C PRO A 234 18.36 11.54 -13.85
N THR A 235 19.08 12.15 -14.80
CA THR A 235 18.53 12.56 -16.09
C THR A 235 18.16 11.35 -16.95
N VAL A 236 16.93 11.30 -17.47
CA VAL A 236 16.45 10.25 -18.36
C VAL A 236 16.31 10.79 -19.78
N SER A 237 16.96 10.15 -20.76
CA SER A 237 16.85 10.54 -22.17
C SER A 237 15.63 9.89 -22.82
N SER A 238 15.14 10.48 -23.91
CA SER A 238 14.07 9.90 -24.73
C SER A 238 14.48 8.58 -25.38
N GLU A 239 15.76 8.40 -25.68
CA GLU A 239 16.33 7.16 -26.22
C GLU A 239 16.27 6.02 -25.20
N ASP A 240 16.57 6.30 -23.92
CA ASP A 240 16.48 5.31 -22.85
C ASP A 240 15.03 4.80 -22.69
N ILE A 241 14.05 5.70 -22.79
CA ILE A 241 12.61 5.36 -22.72
C ILE A 241 12.19 4.52 -23.93
N ALA A 242 12.70 4.84 -25.12
CA ALA A 242 12.39 4.10 -26.34
C ALA A 242 12.91 2.66 -26.28
N LYS A 243 14.08 2.42 -25.65
CA LYS A 243 14.66 1.07 -25.47
C LYS A 243 13.77 0.13 -24.65
N LEU A 244 13.04 0.65 -23.66
CA LEU A 244 12.11 -0.13 -22.84
C LEU A 244 10.82 -0.53 -23.56
N LYS A 245 10.54 0.05 -24.74
CA LYS A 245 9.31 -0.20 -25.52
C LYS A 245 8.03 -0.21 -24.68
N PRO A 246 7.77 0.82 -23.86
CA PRO A 246 6.61 0.81 -22.97
C PRO A 246 5.29 0.84 -23.75
N PRO A 247 4.22 0.19 -23.25
CA PRO A 247 2.87 0.34 -23.78
C PRO A 247 2.43 1.81 -23.84
N LYS A 248 1.51 2.13 -24.76
CA LYS A 248 0.98 3.50 -24.91
C LYS A 248 0.44 4.00 -23.57
N GLY A 249 0.84 5.22 -23.19
CA GLY A 249 0.45 5.85 -21.92
C GLY A 249 1.36 5.53 -20.72
N GLN A 250 2.31 4.60 -20.83
CA GLN A 250 3.15 4.16 -19.70
C GLN A 250 4.55 4.81 -19.66
N LYS A 251 4.73 5.95 -20.33
CA LYS A 251 6.03 6.65 -20.40
C LYS A 251 6.55 7.07 -19.01
N THR A 252 5.66 7.44 -18.09
CA THR A 252 6.03 7.81 -16.71
C THR A 252 6.60 6.63 -15.93
N TYR A 253 5.97 5.45 -16.06
CA TYR A 253 6.45 4.23 -15.44
C TYR A 253 7.81 3.80 -16.01
N ALA A 254 7.97 3.86 -17.34
CA ALA A 254 9.26 3.58 -17.98
C ALA A 254 10.35 4.54 -17.54
N LYS A 255 10.04 5.85 -17.43
CA LYS A 255 10.97 6.85 -16.91
C LYS A 255 11.44 6.48 -15.50
N TYR A 256 10.51 6.11 -14.62
CA TYR A 256 10.82 5.73 -13.24
C TYR A 256 11.71 4.47 -13.16
N ILE A 257 11.44 3.44 -13.99
CA ILE A 257 12.31 2.25 -14.08
C ILE A 257 13.74 2.66 -14.47
N ILE A 258 13.89 3.55 -15.47
CA ILE A 258 15.21 4.01 -15.91
C ILE A 258 15.91 4.81 -14.81
N GLN A 259 15.18 5.65 -14.07
CA GLN A 259 15.75 6.39 -12.95
C GLN A 259 16.32 5.44 -11.90
N LYS A 260 15.57 4.40 -11.52
CA LYS A 260 16.08 3.34 -10.63
C LYS A 260 17.33 2.68 -11.22
N GLN A 261 17.30 2.27 -12.49
CA GLN A 261 18.46 1.64 -13.13
C GLN A 261 19.70 2.55 -13.12
N LYS A 262 19.54 3.85 -13.42
CA LYS A 262 20.65 4.81 -13.41
C LYS A 262 21.21 5.05 -12.01
N VAL A 263 20.37 5.06 -10.98
CA VAL A 263 20.84 5.09 -9.58
C VAL A 263 21.67 3.84 -9.28
N LEU A 264 21.23 2.65 -9.70
CA LEU A 264 21.99 1.42 -9.49
C LEU A 264 23.35 1.47 -10.20
N ASP A 265 23.38 1.90 -11.45
CA ASP A 265 24.63 1.99 -12.22
C ASP A 265 25.59 3.02 -11.62
N PHE A 266 25.06 4.15 -11.12
CA PHE A 266 25.84 5.12 -10.37
C PHE A 266 26.44 4.50 -9.10
N LEU A 267 25.63 3.81 -8.28
CA LEU A 267 26.11 3.17 -7.04
C LEU A 267 27.18 2.11 -7.30
N ARG A 268 27.06 1.34 -8.38
CA ARG A 268 28.05 0.33 -8.79
C ARG A 268 29.37 0.95 -9.26
N SER A 269 29.37 2.24 -9.61
CA SER A 269 30.54 2.97 -10.12
C SER A 269 31.30 3.78 -9.05
N LEU A 270 30.81 3.81 -7.80
CA LEU A 270 31.42 4.49 -6.67
C LEU A 270 32.72 3.81 -6.21
#